data_AF-A0A368ZQI5-F1
#
_entry.id   AF-A0A368ZQI5-F1
#
_cell.length_a   1.000
_cell.length_b   1.000
_cell.length_c   1.000
_cell.angle_alpha   90.00
_cell.angle_beta   90.00
_cell.angle_gamma   90.00
#
_symmetry.space_group_name_H-M   'P 1'
#
loop_
_entity.id
_entity.type
_entity.pdbx_description
1 polymer ?
#
loop_
_entity_poly.entity_id
_entity_poly.type
_entity_poly.pdbx_seq_one_letter_code
_entity_poly.pdbx_strand_id
1 'polypeptide(L)' 'MHLIERCRTFKELERQISESIDIYNRYRPHLSLNMETPEEVHEKASMESILA' A
#
# COMPACT_ATOMS: atom_id res chain seq x y z
N MET A 1 9.85 2.40 -9.00
CA MET A 1 10.64 1.15 -9.05
C MET A 1 10.39 0.40 -7.76
N HIS A 2 9.89 -0.83 -7.80
CA HIS A 2 9.96 -1.73 -6.65
C HIS A 2 11.30 -2.46 -6.75
N LEU A 3 12.11 -2.42 -5.70
CA LEU A 3 13.42 -3.03 -5.66
C LEU A 3 13.24 -4.53 -5.44
N ILE A 4 13.18 -5.30 -6.54
CA ILE A 4 13.14 -6.76 -6.45
C ILE A 4 14.57 -7.25 -6.29
N GLU A 5 15.03 -7.29 -5.04
CA GLU A 5 16.29 -7.91 -4.66
C GLU A 5 16.09 -9.39 -4.33
N ARG A 6 17.10 -10.21 -4.62
CA ARG A 6 17.08 -11.63 -4.28
C ARG A 6 17.27 -11.79 -2.77
N CYS A 7 16.22 -12.22 -2.07
CA CYS A 7 16.29 -12.60 -0.68
C CYS A 7 17.11 -13.89 -0.48
N ARG A 8 17.92 -13.95 0.58
CA ARG A 8 18.72 -15.12 0.95
C ARG A 8 18.06 -15.96 2.04
N THR A 9 17.18 -15.35 2.83
CA THR A 9 16.41 -16.01 3.88
C THR A 9 14.92 -15.75 3.74
N PHE A 10 14.11 -16.63 4.31
CA PHE A 10 12.65 -16.44 4.34
C PHE A 10 12.27 -15.19 5.14
N LYS A 11 12.99 -14.89 6.23
CA LYS A 11 12.77 -13.68 7.04
C LYS A 11 12.99 -12.39 6.25
N GLU A 12 13.99 -12.35 5.38
CA GLU A 12 14.21 -11.22 4.48
C GLU A 12 13.07 -11.06 3.48
N LEU A 13 12.56 -12.18 2.94
CA LEU A 13 11.42 -12.20 2.02
C LEU A 13 10.15 -11.68 2.70
N GLU A 14 9.86 -12.15 3.91
CA GLU A 14 8.71 -11.65 4.70
C GLU A 14 8.79 -10.14 4.92
N ARG A 15 9.97 -9.64 5.31
CA ARG A 15 10.18 -8.20 5.47
C ARG A 15 9.95 -7.45 4.16
N GLN A 16 10.53 -7.92 3.06
CA GLN A 16 10.40 -7.25 1.75
C GLN A 16 8.94 -7.23 1.28
N ILE A 17 8.19 -8.31 1.48
CA ILE A 17 6.75 -8.37 1.17
C ILE A 17 5.97 -7.38 2.04
N SER A 18 6.23 -7.35 3.35
CA SER A 18 5.57 -6.41 4.26
C SER A 18 5.82 -4.96 3.89
N GLU A 19 7.07 -4.61 3.58
CA GLU A 19 7.46 -3.26 3.13
C GLU A 19 6.79 -2.92 1.80
N SER A 20 6.71 -3.88 0.88
CA SER A 20 6.05 -3.71 -0.42
C SER A 20 4.56 -3.38 -0.28
N ILE A 21 3.87 -4.10 0.61
CA ILE A 21 2.45 -3.90 0.90
C ILE A 21 2.24 -2.51 1.52
N ASP A 22 3.08 -2.12 2.49
CA ASP A 22 2.97 -0.83 3.15
C ASP A 22 3.20 0.33 2.18
N ILE A 23 4.23 0.23 1.32
CA ILE A 23 4.50 1.19 0.24
C ILE A 23 3.31 1.31 -0.71
N TYR A 24 2.75 0.19 -1.14
CA TYR A 24 1.59 0.18 -2.03
C TYR A 24 0.38 0.87 -1.38
N ASN A 25 0.08 0.54 -0.13
CA ASN A 25 -1.14 1.01 0.53
C ASN A 25 -1.07 2.47 0.97
N ARG A 26 0.08 2.94 1.47
CA ARG A 26 0.15 4.24 2.17
C ARG A 26 0.93 5.32 1.43
N TYR A 27 1.83 4.94 0.52
CA TYR A 27 2.80 5.89 -0.04
C TYR A 27 2.71 6.01 -1.55
N ARG A 28 2.14 5.01 -2.24
CA ARG A 28 2.06 5.02 -3.70
C ARG A 28 0.71 5.55 -4.17
N PRO A 29 0.64 6.76 -4.73
CA PRO A 29 -0.58 7.23 -5.36
C PRO A 29 -0.83 6.47 -6.67
N HIS A 30 -2.09 6.15 -6.93
CA HIS A 30 -2.51 5.37 -8.10
C HIS A 30 -3.35 6.21 -9.05
N LEU A 31 -3.05 6.14 -10.35
CA LEU A 31 -3.81 6.84 -11.39
C LEU A 31 -5.29 6.45 -11.39
N SER A 32 -5.61 5.18 -11.15
CA SER A 32 -6.99 4.67 -11.04
C SER A 32 -7.74 5.21 -9.82
N LEU A 33 -7.02 5.72 -8.83
CA LEU A 33 -7.55 6.34 -7.61
C LEU A 33 -7.36 7.86 -7.65
N ASN A 34 -7.34 8.48 -8.83
CA ASN A 34 -7.13 9.93 -8.99
C ASN A 34 -5.85 10.45 -8.31
N MET A 35 -4.77 9.66 -8.34
CA MET A 35 -3.50 9.94 -7.67
C MET A 35 -3.60 9.95 -6.13
N GLU A 36 -4.58 9.26 -5.57
CA GLU A 36 -4.65 8.94 -4.14
C GLU A 36 -4.07 7.55 -3.86
N THR A 37 -3.74 7.32 -2.59
CA THR A 37 -3.32 6.03 -2.08
C THR A 37 -4.54 5.17 -1.72
N PRO A 38 -4.41 3.83 -1.71
CA PRO A 38 -5.48 2.94 -1.29
C PRO A 38 -5.97 3.24 0.14
N GLU A 39 -5.07 3.59 1.06
CA GLU A 39 -5.44 3.94 2.44
C GLU A 39 -6.30 5.21 2.49
N GLU A 40 -5.91 6.29 1.80
CA GLU A 40 -6.67 7.54 1.75
C GLU A 40 -8.09 7.33 1.20
N VAL A 41 -8.24 6.54 0.14
CA VAL A 41 -9.57 6.22 -0.43
C VAL A 41 -10.41 5.39 0.54
N HIS A 42 -9.79 4.45 1.25
CA HIS A 42 -10.49 3.63 2.24
C HIS A 42 -10.97 4.45 3.44
N GLU A 43 -10.12 5.33 3.97
CA GLU A 43 -10.48 6.23 5.06
C GLU A 43 -11.64 7.16 4.67
N LYS A 44 -11.57 7.77 3.48
CA LYS A 44 -12.66 8.61 2.95
C LYS A 44 -13.98 7.84 2.85
N ALA A 45 -13.96 6.65 2.25
CA ALA A 45 -15.16 5.81 2.13
C ALA A 45 -15.70 5.38 3.50
N SER A 46 -14.83 5.12 4.48
CA SER A 46 -15.25 4.81 5.84
C SER A 46 -15.92 6.01 6.50
N MET A 47 -15.36 7.21 6.38
CA MET A 47 -15.95 8.43 6.91
C MET A 47 -17.31 8.73 6.26
N GLU A 48 -17.42 8.61 4.94
CA GLU A 48 -18.69 8.78 4.20
C GLU A 48 -19.75 7.78 4.66
N SER A 49 -19.36 6.53 4.93
CA SER A 49 -20.29 5.51 5.43
C SER A 49 -20.82 5.78 6.85
N ILE A 50 -20.05 6.49 7.68
CA ILE A 50 -20.45 6.88 9.04
C ILE A 50 -21.41 8.09 9.03
N LEU A 51 -21.32 8.92 7.99
CA LEU A 51 -22.09 10.16 7.84
C LEU A 51 -23.41 9.98 7.06
N ALA A 52 -23.65 8.81 6.47
CA ALA A 52 -24.83 8.45 5.68
C ALA A 52 -25.90 7.73 6.53
#